data_AF-A0A453C6F9-F1
#
_entry.id   AF-A0A453C6F9-F1
#
_cell.length_a   1.000
_cell.length_b   1.000
_cell.length_c   1.000
_cell.angle_alpha   90.00
_cell.angle_beta   90.00
_cell.angle_gamma   90.00
#
_symmetry.space_group_name_H-M   'P 1'
#
loop_
_entity.id
_entity.type
_entity.pdbx_description
1 polymer ?
#
loop_
_entity_poly.entity_id
_entity_poly.type
_entity_poly.pdbx_seq_one_letter_code
_entity_poly.pdbx_strand_id
1 'polypeptide(L)' 'MSCDKSRSKALTLAARAAGVTSMGITGDGRDQLEVVGDGVDPVCLVSCLRKKLGHAQII' A
#
# COMPACT_ATOMS: atom_id res chain seq x y z
N MET A 1 -6.66 -7.29 3.37
CA MET A 1 -5.27 -7.68 3.69
C MET A 1 -5.28 -8.65 4.89
N SER A 2 -5.63 -9.93 4.68
CA SER A 2 -5.93 -10.86 5.78
C SER A 2 -4.79 -11.79 6.19
N CYS A 3 -3.68 -11.84 5.44
CA CYS A 3 -2.53 -12.71 5.74
C CYS A 3 -1.19 -12.06 5.39
N ASP A 4 -0.09 -12.60 5.92
CA ASP A 4 1.26 -12.05 5.71
C ASP A 4 1.65 -11.98 4.24
N LYS A 5 1.25 -12.98 3.44
CA LYS A 5 1.48 -12.97 1.98
C LYS A 5 0.82 -11.78 1.30
N SER A 6 -0.37 -11.35 1.76
CA SER A 6 -1.03 -10.15 1.24
C SER A 6 -0.34 -8.87 1.71
N ARG A 7 0.11 -8.82 2.98
CA ARG A 7 0.84 -7.69 3.57
C ARG A 7 2.17 -7.43 2.87
N SER A 8 2.98 -8.48 2.66
CA SER A 8 4.26 -8.37 1.95
C SER A 8 4.07 -7.91 0.51
N LYS A 9 3.01 -8.35 -0.18
CA LYS A 9 2.67 -7.86 -1.52
C LYS A 9 2.30 -6.38 -1.54
N ALA A 10 1.53 -5.89 -0.56
CA ALA A 10 1.17 -4.48 -0.46
C ALA A 10 2.41 -3.60 -0.26
N LEU A 11 3.28 -3.97 0.68
CA LEU A 11 4.56 -3.29 0.90
C LEU A 11 5.43 -3.30 -0.36
N THR A 12 5.52 -4.44 -1.05
CA THR A 12 6.30 -4.54 -2.29
C THR A 12 5.73 -3.64 -3.40
N LEU A 13 4.40 -3.48 -3.48
CA LEU A 13 3.76 -2.58 -4.44
C LEU A 13 4.02 -1.11 -4.09
N ALA A 14 3.88 -0.72 -2.82
CA ALA A 14 4.21 0.62 -2.37
C ALA A 14 5.68 0.96 -2.58
N ALA A 15 6.60 0.03 -2.31
CA ALA A 15 8.05 0.24 -2.50
C ALA A 15 8.45 0.48 -3.95
N ARG A 16 7.60 0.10 -4.91
CA ARG A 16 7.83 0.35 -6.34
C ARG A 16 7.26 1.68 -6.80
N ALA A 17 6.43 2.35 -6.01
CA ALA A 17 5.90 3.65 -6.37
C ALA A 17 7.00 4.71 -6.27
N ALA A 18 7.08 5.58 -7.28
CA ALA A 18 8.01 6.69 -7.28
C ALA A 18 7.68 7.66 -6.16
N GLY A 19 8.72 8.27 -5.57
CA GLY A 19 8.55 9.27 -4.50
C GLY A 19 8.44 8.70 -3.08
N VAL A 20 8.26 7.39 -2.93
CA VAL A 20 8.11 6.79 -1.60
C VAL A 20 9.43 6.79 -0.82
N THR A 21 9.37 7.28 0.41
CA THR A 21 10.51 7.37 1.34
C THR A 21 10.36 6.41 2.53
N SER A 22 9.13 6.18 3.00
CA SER A 22 8.83 5.22 4.07
C SER A 22 7.47 4.57 3.86
N MET A 23 7.28 3.38 4.41
CA MET A 23 6.00 2.68 4.40
C MET A 23 5.89 1.68 5.55
N GLY A 24 4.65 1.39 5.96
CA GLY A 24 4.36 0.47 7.04
C GLY A 24 2.97 -0.13 6.96
N ILE A 25 2.77 -1.25 7.66
CA ILE A 25 1.45 -1.81 7.90
C ILE A 25 0.98 -1.39 9.28
N THR A 26 -0.14 -0.69 9.33
CA THR A 26 -0.71 -0.08 10.54
C THR A 26 -2.17 -0.52 10.73
N GLY A 27 -2.81 0.02 11.77
CA GLY A 27 -4.17 -0.34 12.20
C GLY A 27 -4.23 -1.61 13.04
N ASP A 28 -5.24 -1.71 13.91
CA ASP A 28 -5.42 -2.85 14.82
C ASP A 28 -5.55 -4.18 14.06
N GLY A 29 -6.18 -4.14 12.88
CA GLY A 29 -6.32 -5.27 11.97
C GLY A 29 -5.10 -5.57 11.10
N ARG A 30 -4.05 -4.73 11.15
CA ARG A 30 -2.88 -4.78 10.26
C ARG A 30 -3.29 -4.82 8.78
N ASP A 31 -4.29 -4.03 8.46
CA ASP A 31 -4.96 -3.97 7.16
C ASP A 31 -4.80 -2.61 6.46
N GLN A 32 -4.19 -1.63 7.13
CA GLN A 32 -3.87 -0.32 6.58
C GLN A 32 -2.41 -0.27 6.12
N LEU A 33 -2.18 0.34 4.96
CA LEU A 33 -0.85 0.57 4.40
C LEU A 33 -0.57 2.08 4.46
N GLU A 34 0.33 2.46 5.36
CA GLU A 34 0.82 3.83 5.45
C GLU A 34 2.00 4.01 4.49
N VAL A 35 2.00 5.13 3.76
CA VAL A 35 3.04 5.48 2.80
C VAL A 35 3.40 6.95 2.98
N VAL A 36 4.69 7.22 3.15
CA VAL A 36 5.25 8.57 3.27
C VAL A 36 6.22 8.78 2.11
N GLY A 37 6.08 9.90 1.41
CA GLY A 37 6.92 10.22 0.27
C GLY A 37 6.54 11.55 -0.37
N ASP A 38 7.39 12.05 -1.26
CA ASP A 38 7.17 13.26 -2.03
C ASP A 38 6.98 12.91 -3.51
N GLY A 39 5.96 13.48 -4.16
CA GLY A 39 5.61 13.15 -5.55
C GLY A 39 5.02 11.75 -5.75
N VAL A 40 4.52 11.10 -4.68
CA VAL A 40 3.80 9.83 -4.80
C VAL A 40 2.47 10.08 -5.52
N ASP A 41 2.16 9.28 -6.54
CA ASP A 41 0.84 9.26 -7.16
C ASP A 41 -0.09 8.28 -6.40
N PRO A 42 -0.97 8.76 -5.51
CA PRO A 42 -1.83 7.89 -4.71
C PRO A 42 -2.88 7.18 -5.56
N VAL A 43 -3.31 7.78 -6.69
CA VAL A 43 -4.34 7.20 -7.57
C VAL A 43 -3.76 5.99 -8.29
N CYS A 44 -2.54 6.11 -8.84
CA CYS A 44 -1.84 5.01 -9.47
C CYS A 44 -1.52 3.89 -8.46
N LEU A 45 -1.04 4.25 -7.28
CA LEU A 45 -0.73 3.29 -6.21
C LEU A 45 -1.97 2.49 -5.80
N VAL A 46 -3.09 3.17 -5.49
CA VAL A 46 -4.34 2.49 -5.11
C VAL A 46 -4.91 1.66 -6.26
N SER A 47 -4.79 2.13 -7.51
CA SER A 47 -5.19 1.33 -8.67
C SER A 47 -4.39 0.03 -8.78
N CYS A 48 -3.08 0.07 -8.52
CA CYS A 48 -2.23 -1.12 -8.49
C CYS A 48 -2.56 -2.06 -7.34
N LEU A 49 -2.81 -1.52 -6.15
CA LEU A 49 -3.27 -2.30 -4.99
C LEU A 49 -4.61 -2.97 -5.30
N ARG A 50 -5.56 -2.25 -5.90
CA ARG A 50 -6.87 -2.80 -6.25
C ARG A 50 -6.76 -3.99 -7.21
N LYS A 51 -5.93 -3.83 -8.24
CA LYS A 51 -5.70 -4.86 -9.26
C LYS A 51 -5.06 -6.14 -8.69
N LYS A 52 -4.26 -6.06 -7.63
CA LYS A 52 -3.48 -7.20 -7.11
C LYS A 52 -4.00 -7.77 -5.79
N LEU A 53 -4.69 -6.97 -4.99
CA LEU A 53 -5.11 -7.31 -3.63
C LEU A 53 -6.63 -7.19 -3.42
N GLY A 54 -7.38 -6.66 -4.39
CA GLY A 54 -8.84 -6.56 -4.32
C GLY A 54 -9.33 -5.17 -3.95
N HIS A 55 -10.13 -5.02 -2.90
CA HIS A 55 -10.58 -3.69 -2.49
C HIS A 55 -9.46 -2.91 -1.78
N ALA A 56 -9.30 -1.62 -2.13
CA ALA A 56 -8.41 -0.69 -1.43
C ALA A 56 -9.00 0.73 -1.52
N GLN A 57 -8.85 1.53 -0.48
CA GLN A 57 -9.34 2.90 -0.41
C GLN A 57 -8.25 3.82 0.18
N ILE A 58 -8.28 5.08 -0.23
CA ILE A 58 -7.46 6.14 0.38
C ILE A 58 -8.25 6.65 1.58
N ILE A 59 -7.57 6.84 2.71
CA ILE A 59 -8.08 7.39 3.96
C ILE A 59 -7.21 8.55 4.40
#